data_AF-A0A7G6A730-F1
#
_entry.id   AF-A0A7G6A730-F1
#
_cell.length_a   1.000
_cell.length_b   1.000
_cell.length_c   1.000
_cell.angle_alpha   90.00
_cell.angle_beta   90.00
_cell.angle_gamma   90.00
#
_symmetry.space_group_name_H-M   'P 1'
#
loop_
_entity.id
_entity.type
_entity.pdbx_description
1 polymer ?
#
loop_
_entity_poly.entity_id
_entity_poly.type
_entity_poly.pdbx_seq_one_letter_code
_entity_poly.pdbx_strand_id
1 'polypeptide(L)'
;MSTAELLKAAPGFVAGQQASGEDAEVGKAAAREDGARAREQERVEKKAAERRRQAELLDAQREAARQKRERAESVRAEQEARKETERQELAREALKQEALKQDALKQEALKQEALKQETLKQEQARLAEQQEAARQEQQRLDTLQLEATRKEAARLEAARQEQLRQDAARAAEAAGTETARVEAERQQGLAREALRSEQAKQEQARQEQARLAELTQAEAARQEKAREEAARQETARQEAARQDAARQDAARQDAARQEAARQEAARQEAARQEAIRQEAIRQEAARREATRQEAARQEAARQEAARQEATRQEAARQEVARQEAARQEAARQEAVRQEAARQEATRQEAARQEAARQEAARQEAARQETARQEAARQEAARQEAARQEAARQEAARQEAARQEAARQEAARQEAARQEAARQEAARQEAARQEAARQEAARQEAARQERAAQEAQREERLRAIGKQLDEEANKRDAAKLPPTTSSLRRGWMFGRADPNAELVQYAAAMSRKIEMNMTFDTVRELVKQTHAQPVVTVAVRADGSVEKVTFVVSSGLPALDEAIRQVVASQAPYGRFPPALANQYDVVEIRRTWIFDMAIRLE
;
A
#
# COMPACT_ATOMS: atom_id res chain seq x y z
N MET A 1 50.97 -18.56 75.98
CA MET A 1 52.40 -18.92 75.97
C MET A 1 53.15 -17.69 76.48
N SER A 2 53.34 -17.56 77.80
CA SER A 2 54.38 -18.20 78.63
C SER A 2 55.77 -17.60 78.40
N THR A 3 56.31 -17.01 79.47
CA THR A 3 57.71 -17.03 79.96
C THR A 3 58.76 -16.28 79.11
N ALA A 4 59.78 -15.61 79.64
CA ALA A 4 60.52 -15.72 80.91
C ALA A 4 61.30 -14.39 81.12
N GLU A 5 61.47 -13.88 82.35
CA GLU A 5 62.73 -13.96 83.16
C GLU A 5 63.88 -13.06 82.64
N LEU A 6 64.84 -12.51 83.40
CA LEU A 6 65.38 -12.60 84.77
C LEU A 6 66.22 -11.28 84.92
N LEU A 7 66.04 -10.44 85.95
CA LEU A 7 66.76 -10.47 87.25
C LEU A 7 68.22 -9.95 87.21
N LYS A 8 68.51 -8.85 87.94
CA LYS A 8 69.35 -8.80 89.19
C LYS A 8 70.29 -7.57 89.34
N ALA A 9 70.36 -7.11 90.60
CA ALA A 9 71.48 -6.45 91.32
C ALA A 9 71.70 -4.92 91.24
N ALA A 10 71.06 -4.19 92.18
CA ALA A 10 71.63 -3.60 93.42
C ALA A 10 73.01 -2.85 93.42
N PRO A 11 73.24 -1.91 94.38
CA PRO A 11 73.86 -0.60 94.11
C PRO A 11 75.17 -0.29 94.87
N GLY A 12 75.76 0.86 94.53
CA GLY A 12 76.44 1.75 95.49
C GLY A 12 77.93 2.01 95.23
N PHE A 13 78.28 3.26 94.89
CA PHE A 13 79.33 3.99 95.62
C PHE A 13 79.32 5.49 95.27
N VAL A 14 79.52 6.32 96.28
CA VAL A 14 79.57 7.79 96.24
C VAL A 14 81.03 8.25 96.30
N ALA A 15 81.41 9.15 95.39
CA ALA A 15 82.42 10.20 95.55
C ALA A 15 82.25 11.12 94.33
N GLY A 16 81.97 12.41 94.41
CA GLY A 16 82.58 13.39 95.29
C GLY A 16 83.67 14.11 94.52
N GLN A 17 83.31 15.07 93.65
CA GLN A 17 84.22 16.14 93.26
C GLN A 17 83.50 17.33 92.62
N GLN A 18 83.77 18.49 93.20
CA GLN A 18 83.34 19.82 92.79
C GLN A 18 83.97 20.17 91.44
N ALA A 19 83.17 20.64 90.48
CA ALA A 19 83.63 21.40 89.32
C ALA A 19 82.50 22.32 88.82
N SER A 20 82.87 23.60 88.66
CA SER A 20 82.32 24.62 87.75
C SER A 20 80.80 24.90 87.75
N GLY A 21 80.42 25.93 88.51
CA GLY A 21 79.11 26.60 88.40
C GLY A 21 78.85 27.33 87.06
N GLU A 22 79.82 27.45 86.16
CA GLU A 22 79.62 27.96 84.79
C GLU A 22 79.16 26.86 83.81
N ASP A 23 79.65 25.62 83.91
CA ASP A 23 79.23 24.52 83.02
C ASP A 23 77.80 24.01 83.30
N ALA A 24 77.31 24.19 84.52
CA ALA A 24 75.95 23.84 84.91
C ALA A 24 74.90 24.84 84.38
N GLU A 25 75.26 26.11 84.16
CA GLU A 25 74.39 27.08 83.47
C GLU A 25 74.43 26.90 81.95
N VAL A 26 75.61 26.64 81.36
CA VAL A 26 75.74 26.34 79.92
C VAL A 26 75.00 25.04 79.56
N GLY A 27 75.07 24.00 80.40
CA GLY A 27 74.30 22.76 80.20
C GLY A 27 72.79 22.91 80.38
N LYS A 28 72.34 23.78 81.29
CA LYS A 28 70.90 24.11 81.44
C LYS A 28 70.39 25.00 80.29
N ALA A 29 71.22 25.89 79.77
CA ALA A 29 70.90 26.70 78.59
C ALA A 29 70.81 25.82 77.33
N ALA A 30 71.78 24.92 77.12
CA ALA A 30 71.77 23.95 76.02
C ALA A 30 70.56 23.00 76.07
N ALA A 31 70.22 22.45 77.25
CA ALA A 31 69.04 21.60 77.41
C ALA A 31 67.71 22.37 77.20
N ARG A 32 67.67 23.67 77.52
CA ARG A 32 66.51 24.54 77.22
C ARG A 32 66.41 24.86 75.73
N GLU A 33 67.53 25.08 75.05
CA GLU A 33 67.57 25.26 73.60
C GLU A 33 67.18 23.99 72.85
N ASP A 34 67.69 22.82 73.26
CA ASP A 34 67.34 21.54 72.67
C ASP A 34 65.87 21.20 72.92
N GLY A 35 65.35 21.50 74.12
CA GLY A 35 63.92 21.40 74.42
C GLY A 35 63.05 22.37 73.61
N ALA A 36 63.54 23.57 73.30
CA ALA A 36 62.86 24.53 72.44
C ALA A 36 62.86 24.08 70.97
N ARG A 37 64.00 23.58 70.47
CA ARG A 37 64.14 23.02 69.12
C ARG A 37 63.26 21.78 68.93
N ALA A 38 63.17 20.89 69.92
CA ALA A 38 62.28 19.72 69.87
C ALA A 38 60.80 20.13 69.81
N ARG A 39 60.37 21.13 70.60
CA ARG A 39 59.00 21.68 70.54
C ARG A 39 58.72 22.39 69.22
N GLU A 40 59.71 23.06 68.65
CA GLU A 40 59.59 23.69 67.34
C GLU A 40 59.47 22.65 66.22
N GLN A 41 60.29 21.60 66.25
CA GLN A 41 60.19 20.45 65.34
C GLN A 41 58.83 19.76 65.45
N GLU A 42 58.33 19.51 66.67
CA GLU A 42 57.00 18.93 66.88
C GLU A 42 55.88 19.85 66.33
N ARG A 43 56.01 21.17 66.47
CA ARG A 43 55.07 22.14 65.88
C ARG A 43 55.14 22.14 64.35
N VAL A 44 56.32 22.04 63.76
CA VAL A 44 56.53 21.95 62.31
C VAL A 44 55.96 20.64 61.78
N GLU A 45 56.18 19.52 62.46
CA GLU A 45 55.63 18.22 62.10
C GLU A 45 54.11 18.18 62.22
N LYS A 46 53.52 18.73 63.30
CA LYS A 46 52.07 18.87 63.44
C LYS A 46 51.48 19.72 62.31
N LYS A 47 52.13 20.85 61.98
CA LYS A 47 51.70 21.72 60.87
C LYS A 47 51.87 21.04 59.51
N ALA A 48 52.92 20.22 59.33
CA ALA A 48 53.12 19.42 58.13
C ALA A 48 52.08 18.30 58.01
N ALA A 49 51.75 17.62 59.11
CA ALA A 49 50.69 16.60 59.16
C ALA A 49 49.32 17.21 58.90
N GLU A 50 49.03 18.41 59.44
CA GLU A 50 47.80 19.14 59.16
C GLU A 50 47.70 19.55 57.69
N ARG A 51 48.79 20.04 57.09
CA ARG A 51 48.86 20.33 55.65
C ARG A 51 48.66 19.08 54.78
N ARG A 52 49.23 17.93 55.18
CA ARG A 52 49.00 16.63 54.51
C ARG A 52 47.52 16.23 54.59
N ARG A 53 46.90 16.31 55.77
CA ARG A 53 45.46 16.05 55.94
C ARG A 53 44.59 17.00 55.12
N GLN A 54 44.94 18.28 55.05
CA GLN A 54 44.24 19.26 54.21
C GLN A 54 44.40 18.96 52.71
N ALA A 55 45.59 18.54 52.28
CA ALA A 55 45.83 18.12 50.89
C ALA A 55 45.03 16.86 50.54
N GLU A 56 45.03 15.84 51.41
CA GLU A 56 44.22 14.63 51.25
C GLU A 56 42.72 14.94 51.18
N LEU A 57 42.22 15.86 52.00
CA LEU A 57 40.82 16.33 51.94
C LEU A 57 40.50 17.02 50.61
N LEU A 58 41.40 17.87 50.10
CA LEU A 58 41.20 18.55 48.81
C LEU A 58 41.24 17.55 47.65
N ASP A 59 42.11 16.56 47.70
CA ASP A 59 42.17 15.51 46.67
C ASP A 59 40.93 14.61 46.74
N ALA A 60 40.46 14.22 47.93
CA ALA A 60 39.19 13.53 48.11
C ALA A 60 37.98 14.35 47.61
N GLN A 61 37.97 15.66 47.82
CA GLN A 61 36.95 16.55 47.28
C GLN A 61 37.01 16.64 45.75
N ARG A 62 38.21 16.68 45.16
CA ARG A 62 38.40 16.67 43.69
C ARG A 62 37.94 15.33 43.09
N GLU A 63 38.27 14.22 43.72
CA GLU A 63 37.80 12.89 43.30
C GLU A 63 36.29 12.76 43.42
N ALA A 64 35.69 13.21 44.52
CA ALA A 64 34.23 13.23 44.68
C ALA A 64 33.55 14.12 43.63
N ALA A 65 34.13 15.28 43.31
CA ALA A 65 33.64 16.16 42.25
C ALA A 65 33.77 15.52 40.86
N ARG A 66 34.88 14.81 40.61
CA ARG A 66 35.10 14.04 39.37
C ARG A 66 34.06 12.92 39.24
N GLN A 67 33.87 12.10 40.26
CA GLN A 67 32.86 11.05 40.27
C GLN A 67 31.44 11.60 40.09
N LYS A 68 31.13 12.76 40.67
CA LYS A 68 29.83 13.42 40.47
C LYS A 68 29.65 13.90 39.03
N ARG A 69 30.70 14.42 38.39
CA ARG A 69 30.68 14.79 36.97
C ARG A 69 30.52 13.57 36.07
N GLU A 70 31.30 12.52 36.30
CA GLU A 70 31.22 11.26 35.55
C GLU A 70 29.83 10.62 35.66
N ARG A 71 29.21 10.62 36.85
CA ARG A 71 27.81 10.16 37.03
C ARG A 71 26.80 11.06 36.31
N ALA A 72 27.01 12.37 36.31
CA ALA A 72 26.12 13.28 35.59
C ALA A 72 26.24 13.11 34.07
N GLU A 73 27.45 12.88 33.58
CA GLU A 73 27.73 12.57 32.17
C GLU A 73 27.15 11.20 31.77
N SER A 74 27.28 10.17 32.62
CA SER A 74 26.69 8.86 32.34
C SER A 74 25.16 8.92 32.27
N VAL A 75 24.51 9.67 33.16
CA VAL A 75 23.06 9.88 33.13
C VAL A 75 22.64 10.66 31.88
N ARG A 76 23.41 11.67 31.47
CA ARG A 76 23.13 12.42 30.23
C ARG A 76 23.29 11.53 28.99
N ALA A 77 24.36 10.74 28.93
CA ALA A 77 24.60 9.80 27.84
C ALA A 77 23.48 8.74 27.76
N GLU A 78 23.00 8.23 28.90
CA GLU A 78 21.89 7.30 28.94
C GLU A 78 20.58 7.96 28.48
N GLN A 79 20.32 9.21 28.87
CA GLN A 79 19.16 9.97 28.39
C GLN A 79 19.22 10.26 26.90
N GLU A 80 20.39 10.55 26.35
CA GLU A 80 20.60 10.74 24.91
C GLU A 80 20.40 9.44 24.14
N ALA A 81 20.94 8.33 24.63
CA ALA A 81 20.72 7.00 24.04
C ALA A 81 19.23 6.62 24.03
N ARG A 82 18.49 6.87 25.13
CA ARG A 82 17.04 6.64 25.19
C ARG A 82 16.28 7.50 24.19
N LYS A 83 16.63 8.78 24.06
CA LYS A 83 16.02 9.67 23.05
C LYS A 83 16.34 9.22 21.62
N GLU A 84 17.54 8.70 21.40
CA GLU A 84 17.92 8.17 20.09
C GLU A 84 17.14 6.90 19.76
N THR A 85 16.97 5.99 20.72
CA THR A 85 16.12 4.80 20.53
C THR A 85 14.66 5.18 20.26
N GLU A 86 14.09 6.13 21.01
CA GLU A 86 12.73 6.63 20.77
C GLU A 86 12.61 7.27 19.37
N ARG A 87 13.60 8.05 18.94
CA ARG A 87 13.63 8.61 17.57
C ARG A 87 13.70 7.53 16.51
N GLN A 88 14.50 6.48 16.73
CA GLN A 88 14.60 5.35 15.81
C GLN A 88 13.29 4.56 15.75
N GLU A 89 12.60 4.37 16.88
CA GLU A 89 11.28 3.74 16.92
C GLU A 89 10.24 4.56 16.19
N LEU A 90 10.16 5.87 16.46
CA LEU A 90 9.26 6.79 15.74
C LEU A 90 9.55 6.81 14.23
N ALA A 91 10.83 6.77 13.83
CA ALA A 91 11.20 6.69 12.42
C ALA A 91 10.77 5.35 11.79
N ARG A 92 10.93 4.24 12.50
CA ARG A 92 10.45 2.91 12.06
C ARG A 92 8.93 2.88 11.93
N GLU A 93 8.21 3.47 12.89
CA GLU A 93 6.75 3.58 12.83
C GLU A 93 6.31 4.47 11.67
N ALA A 94 6.98 5.59 11.43
CA ALA A 94 6.70 6.46 10.28
C ALA A 94 6.89 5.70 8.95
N LEU A 95 7.97 4.94 8.81
CA LEU A 95 8.21 4.09 7.63
C LEU A 95 7.14 3.00 7.48
N LYS A 96 6.70 2.38 8.58
CA LYS A 96 5.59 1.41 8.55
C LYS A 96 4.29 2.07 8.09
N GLN A 97 3.98 3.26 8.59
CA GLN A 97 2.78 4.02 8.18
C GLN A 97 2.85 4.43 6.72
N GLU A 98 4.02 4.84 6.23
CA GLU A 98 4.21 5.14 4.82
C GLU A 98 4.05 3.90 3.94
N ALA A 99 4.59 2.75 4.35
CA ALA A 99 4.39 1.48 3.66
C ALA A 99 2.90 1.08 3.59
N LEU A 100 2.17 1.21 4.70
CA LEU A 100 0.72 0.95 4.74
C LEU A 100 -0.06 1.90 3.83
N LYS A 101 0.32 3.19 3.78
CA LYS A 101 -0.27 4.16 2.85
C LYS A 101 -0.01 3.79 1.40
N GLN A 102 1.22 3.37 1.08
CA GLN A 102 1.58 2.92 -0.27
C GLN A 102 0.79 1.67 -0.68
N ASP A 103 0.62 0.72 0.23
CA ASP A 103 -0.16 -0.48 -0.06
C ASP A 103 -1.65 -0.16 -0.19
N ALA A 104 -2.20 0.77 0.59
CA ALA A 104 -3.56 1.27 0.42
C ALA A 104 -3.75 1.94 -0.96
N LEU A 105 -2.81 2.80 -1.38
CA LEU A 105 -2.83 3.43 -2.70
C LEU A 105 -2.75 2.40 -3.84
N LYS A 106 -1.91 1.36 -3.70
CA LYS A 106 -1.86 0.26 -4.68
C LYS A 106 -3.18 -0.50 -4.75
N GLN A 107 -3.80 -0.78 -3.62
CA GLN A 107 -5.10 -1.46 -3.58
C GLN A 107 -6.20 -0.62 -4.23
N GLU A 108 -6.17 0.70 -4.01
CA GLU A 108 -7.10 1.62 -4.68
C GLU A 108 -6.85 1.68 -6.19
N ALA A 109 -5.59 1.71 -6.64
CA ALA A 109 -5.24 1.65 -8.05
C ALA A 109 -5.73 0.34 -8.71
N LEU A 110 -5.54 -0.81 -8.06
CA LEU A 110 -6.04 -2.10 -8.54
C LEU A 110 -7.57 -2.14 -8.62
N LYS A 111 -8.28 -1.56 -7.64
CA LYS A 111 -9.74 -1.43 -7.68
C LYS A 111 -10.19 -0.56 -8.85
N GLN A 112 -9.51 0.57 -9.09
CA GLN A 112 -9.81 1.45 -10.22
C GLN A 112 -9.56 0.75 -11.55
N GLU A 113 -8.50 -0.03 -11.66
CA GLU A 113 -8.23 -0.83 -12.86
C GLU A 113 -9.28 -1.92 -13.07
N ALA A 114 -9.71 -2.61 -12.01
CA ALA A 114 -10.79 -3.60 -12.08
C ALA A 114 -12.12 -2.97 -12.56
N LEU A 115 -12.48 -1.80 -12.02
CA LEU A 115 -13.66 -1.04 -12.46
C LEU A 115 -13.54 -0.61 -13.93
N LYS A 116 -12.36 -0.17 -14.37
CA LYS A 116 -12.09 0.14 -15.78
C LYS A 116 -12.23 -1.09 -16.68
N GLN A 117 -11.76 -2.25 -16.22
CA GLN A 117 -11.92 -3.49 -16.98
C GLN A 117 -13.38 -3.94 -17.04
N GLU A 118 -14.14 -3.78 -15.96
CA GLU A 118 -15.56 -4.13 -15.92
C GLU A 118 -16.37 -3.21 -16.85
N THR A 119 -16.13 -1.90 -16.81
CA THR A 119 -16.77 -0.94 -17.72
C THR A 119 -16.43 -1.23 -19.18
N LEU A 120 -15.17 -1.54 -19.49
CA LEU A 120 -14.75 -1.93 -20.83
C LEU A 120 -15.43 -3.24 -21.29
N LYS A 121 -15.58 -4.23 -20.40
CA LYS A 121 -16.35 -5.45 -20.70
C LYS A 121 -17.82 -5.16 -20.96
N GLN A 122 -18.43 -4.27 -20.18
CA GLN A 122 -19.83 -3.86 -20.39
C GLN A 122 -20.00 -3.12 -21.72
N GLU A 123 -19.09 -2.23 -22.08
CA GLU A 123 -19.10 -1.56 -23.39
C GLU A 123 -18.92 -2.54 -24.55
N GLN A 124 -18.00 -3.50 -24.42
CA GLN A 124 -17.83 -4.56 -25.41
C GLN A 124 -19.08 -5.42 -25.56
N ALA A 125 -19.74 -5.77 -24.46
CA ALA A 125 -21.00 -6.52 -24.50
C ALA A 125 -22.11 -5.71 -25.18
N ARG A 126 -22.23 -4.40 -24.89
CA ARG A 126 -23.18 -3.52 -25.56
C ARG A 126 -22.90 -3.39 -27.05
N LEU A 127 -21.63 -3.27 -27.45
CA LEU A 127 -21.25 -3.22 -28.86
C LEU A 127 -21.56 -4.55 -29.58
N ALA A 128 -21.32 -5.69 -28.92
CA ALA A 128 -21.67 -7.00 -29.46
C ALA A 128 -23.19 -7.15 -29.64
N GLU A 129 -23.98 -6.73 -28.67
CA GLU A 129 -25.45 -6.74 -28.75
C GLU A 129 -25.97 -5.82 -29.85
N GLN A 130 -25.41 -4.62 -30.00
CA GLN A 130 -25.73 -3.71 -31.11
C GLN A 130 -25.38 -4.33 -32.47
N GLN A 131 -24.25 -5.01 -32.58
CA GLN A 131 -23.86 -5.71 -33.82
C GLN A 131 -24.80 -6.87 -34.12
N GLU A 132 -25.23 -7.62 -33.11
CA GLU A 132 -26.18 -8.71 -33.29
C GLU A 132 -27.56 -8.19 -33.70
N ALA A 133 -28.05 -7.12 -33.05
CA ALA A 133 -29.28 -6.45 -33.42
C ALA A 133 -29.25 -5.94 -34.87
N ALA A 134 -28.15 -5.30 -35.28
CA ALA A 134 -27.96 -4.85 -36.66
C ALA A 134 -27.95 -6.02 -37.66
N ARG A 135 -27.34 -7.17 -37.30
CA ARG A 135 -27.38 -8.38 -38.12
C ARG A 135 -28.80 -8.95 -38.25
N GLN A 136 -29.54 -8.99 -37.14
CA GLN A 136 -30.94 -9.45 -37.15
C GLN A 136 -31.83 -8.52 -37.98
N GLU A 137 -31.61 -7.21 -37.90
CA GLU A 137 -32.32 -6.23 -38.73
C GLU A 137 -31.99 -6.42 -40.22
N GLN A 138 -30.71 -6.60 -40.56
CA GLN A 138 -30.32 -6.90 -41.94
C GLN A 138 -30.97 -8.19 -42.44
N GLN A 139 -30.98 -9.26 -41.63
CA GLN A 139 -31.67 -10.50 -41.97
C GLN A 139 -33.17 -10.28 -42.20
N ARG A 140 -33.83 -9.45 -41.39
CA ARG A 140 -35.23 -9.08 -41.59
C ARG A 140 -35.43 -8.34 -42.91
N LEU A 141 -34.58 -7.36 -43.22
CA LEU A 141 -34.65 -6.64 -44.49
C LEU A 141 -34.46 -7.57 -45.69
N ASP A 142 -33.49 -8.47 -45.63
CA ASP A 142 -33.25 -9.46 -46.68
C ASP A 142 -34.46 -10.40 -46.86
N THR A 143 -35.09 -10.85 -45.76
CA THR A 143 -36.31 -11.67 -45.85
C THR A 143 -37.48 -10.91 -46.48
N LEU A 144 -37.68 -9.64 -46.11
CA LEU A 144 -38.73 -8.80 -46.70
C LEU A 144 -38.48 -8.55 -48.19
N GLN A 145 -37.22 -8.35 -48.60
CA GLN A 145 -36.85 -8.21 -50.01
C GLN A 145 -37.10 -9.51 -50.79
N LEU A 146 -36.77 -10.67 -50.23
CA LEU A 146 -37.08 -11.97 -50.83
C LEU A 146 -38.60 -12.19 -50.99
N GLU A 147 -39.40 -11.80 -50.01
CA GLU A 147 -40.86 -11.86 -50.13
C GLU A 147 -41.41 -10.89 -51.18
N ALA A 148 -40.87 -9.67 -51.25
CA ALA A 148 -41.27 -8.68 -52.25
C ALA A 148 -40.97 -9.18 -53.67
N THR A 149 -39.76 -9.68 -53.91
CA THR A 149 -39.36 -10.24 -55.22
C THR A 149 -40.18 -11.47 -55.58
N ARG A 150 -40.51 -12.36 -54.63
CA ARG A 150 -41.44 -13.48 -54.85
C ARG A 150 -42.84 -13.01 -55.24
N LYS A 151 -43.38 -11.98 -54.56
CA LYS A 151 -44.70 -11.42 -54.88
C LYS A 151 -44.72 -10.78 -56.27
N GLU A 152 -43.65 -10.08 -56.67
CA GLU A 152 -43.52 -9.55 -58.04
C GLU A 152 -43.43 -10.66 -59.08
N ALA A 153 -42.63 -11.71 -58.84
CA ALA A 153 -42.54 -12.86 -59.73
C ALA A 153 -43.90 -13.54 -59.91
N ALA A 154 -44.66 -13.75 -58.83
CA ALA A 154 -46.01 -14.32 -58.89
C ALA A 154 -47.00 -13.42 -59.67
N ARG A 155 -46.89 -12.09 -59.54
CA ARG A 155 -47.69 -11.14 -60.34
C ARG A 155 -47.37 -11.23 -61.83
N LEU A 156 -46.09 -11.29 -62.19
CA LEU A 156 -45.66 -11.44 -63.58
C LEU A 156 -46.11 -12.77 -64.17
N GLU A 157 -46.03 -13.85 -63.41
CA GLU A 157 -46.49 -15.17 -63.83
C GLU A 157 -48.01 -15.20 -64.05
N ALA A 158 -48.78 -14.58 -63.15
CA ALA A 158 -50.23 -14.42 -63.32
C ALA A 158 -50.58 -13.61 -64.58
N ALA A 159 -49.89 -12.50 -64.83
CA ALA A 159 -50.08 -11.69 -66.04
C ALA A 159 -49.76 -12.47 -67.32
N ARG A 160 -48.70 -13.30 -67.31
CA ARG A 160 -48.34 -14.16 -68.43
C ARG A 160 -49.40 -15.24 -68.70
N GLN A 161 -49.95 -15.86 -67.66
CA GLN A 161 -51.06 -16.81 -67.82
C GLN A 161 -52.31 -16.16 -68.40
N GLU A 162 -52.59 -14.91 -68.03
CA GLU A 162 -53.72 -14.18 -68.59
C GLU A 162 -53.52 -13.81 -70.07
N GLN A 163 -52.32 -13.39 -70.47
CA GLN A 163 -51.98 -13.22 -71.89
C GLN A 163 -52.18 -14.50 -72.69
N LEU A 164 -51.69 -15.65 -72.20
CA LEU A 164 -51.87 -16.93 -72.87
C LEU A 164 -53.35 -17.30 -73.04
N ARG A 165 -54.21 -16.96 -72.07
CA ARG A 165 -55.67 -17.14 -72.19
C ARG A 165 -56.28 -16.24 -73.25
N GLN A 166 -55.86 -14.97 -73.32
CA GLN A 166 -56.33 -14.01 -74.31
C GLN A 166 -55.91 -14.41 -75.73
N ASP A 167 -54.67 -14.88 -75.91
CA ASP A 167 -54.17 -15.34 -77.21
C ASP A 167 -54.89 -16.62 -77.67
N ALA A 168 -55.16 -17.55 -76.75
CA ALA A 168 -55.97 -18.73 -77.06
C ALA A 168 -57.40 -18.37 -77.49
N ALA A 169 -58.01 -17.35 -76.86
CA ALA A 169 -59.33 -16.86 -77.25
C ALA A 169 -59.31 -16.21 -78.65
N ARG A 170 -58.29 -15.40 -78.97
CA ARG A 170 -58.12 -14.80 -80.31
C ARG A 170 -57.85 -15.84 -81.39
N ALA A 171 -57.07 -16.88 -81.09
CA ALA A 171 -56.83 -17.98 -82.02
C ALA A 171 -58.11 -18.79 -82.30
N ALA A 172 -58.98 -18.95 -81.30
CA ALA A 172 -60.29 -19.56 -81.49
C ALA A 172 -61.23 -18.69 -82.33
N GLU A 173 -61.15 -17.35 -82.19
CA GLU A 173 -61.91 -16.39 -83.00
C GLU A 173 -61.42 -16.34 -84.46
N ALA A 174 -60.10 -16.43 -84.68
CA ALA A 174 -59.48 -16.49 -86.00
C ALA A 174 -59.73 -17.82 -86.76
N ALA A 175 -60.08 -18.90 -86.05
CA ALA A 175 -60.45 -20.18 -86.65
C ALA A 175 -61.91 -20.21 -87.19
N GLY A 176 -62.66 -19.10 -87.06
CA GLY A 176 -64.07 -18.97 -87.43
C GLY A 176 -64.37 -18.25 -88.75
N THR A 177 -63.43 -18.14 -89.69
CA THR A 177 -63.71 -17.58 -91.03
C THR A 177 -63.36 -18.54 -92.16
N GLU A 178 -64.43 -19.01 -92.80
CA GLU A 178 -64.52 -19.90 -93.96
C GLU A 178 -64.11 -19.22 -95.28
N THR A 179 -63.34 -19.97 -96.08
CA THR A 179 -63.47 -20.22 -97.54
C THR A 179 -63.99 -19.13 -98.50
N ALA A 180 -63.22 -18.84 -99.56
CA ALA A 180 -63.61 -18.79 -101.00
C ALA A 180 -62.49 -18.12 -101.83
N ARG A 181 -61.71 -18.84 -102.65
CA ARG A 181 -61.96 -19.39 -104.00
C ARG A 181 -61.93 -18.33 -105.12
N VAL A 182 -60.94 -18.53 -105.99
CA VAL A 182 -60.60 -17.86 -107.26
C VAL A 182 -61.70 -18.08 -108.32
N GLU A 183 -62.04 -17.05 -109.13
CA GLU A 183 -62.11 -17.12 -110.62
C GLU A 183 -62.79 -15.91 -111.30
N ALA A 184 -62.33 -15.65 -112.53
CA ALA A 184 -63.04 -15.14 -113.71
C ALA A 184 -62.84 -13.68 -114.14
N GLU A 185 -61.83 -13.54 -114.99
CA GLU A 185 -61.57 -12.45 -115.95
C GLU A 185 -62.79 -12.12 -116.83
N ARG A 186 -63.08 -10.82 -117.00
CA ARG A 186 -63.65 -10.29 -118.24
C ARG A 186 -63.28 -8.83 -118.40
N GLN A 187 -62.85 -8.50 -119.62
CA GLN A 187 -62.73 -7.15 -120.21
C GLN A 187 -61.30 -6.60 -120.33
N GLN A 188 -60.56 -7.26 -121.21
CA GLN A 188 -59.47 -6.66 -121.98
C GLN A 188 -60.01 -5.47 -122.78
N GLY A 189 -59.49 -4.30 -122.44
CA GLY A 189 -59.82 -2.99 -122.99
C GLY A 189 -59.16 -1.87 -122.18
N LEU A 190 -58.86 -2.14 -120.89
CA LEU A 190 -58.13 -1.28 -119.97
C LEU A 190 -56.66 -1.69 -119.78
N ALA A 191 -56.16 -2.69 -120.50
CA ALA A 191 -54.87 -3.36 -120.26
C ALA A 191 -53.60 -2.56 -120.63
N ARG A 192 -53.73 -1.30 -121.10
CA ARG A 192 -52.56 -0.42 -121.37
C ARG A 192 -52.47 0.77 -120.42
N GLU A 193 -53.60 1.27 -119.89
CA GLU A 193 -53.63 2.24 -118.79
C GLU A 193 -53.56 1.57 -117.42
N ALA A 194 -54.17 0.39 -117.25
CA ALA A 194 -53.99 -0.42 -116.06
C ALA A 194 -52.52 -0.81 -115.87
N LEU A 195 -51.84 -1.28 -116.93
CA LEU A 195 -50.40 -1.61 -116.88
C LEU A 195 -49.52 -0.39 -116.52
N ARG A 196 -49.86 0.82 -116.98
CA ARG A 196 -49.14 2.06 -116.59
C ARG A 196 -49.45 2.49 -115.15
N SER A 197 -50.71 2.42 -114.71
CA SER A 197 -51.10 2.73 -113.33
C SER A 197 -50.60 1.68 -112.33
N GLU A 198 -50.46 0.44 -112.78
CA GLU A 198 -49.94 -0.70 -112.01
C GLU A 198 -48.41 -0.66 -111.98
N GLN A 199 -47.74 -0.26 -113.07
CA GLN A 199 -46.32 0.08 -113.06
C GLN A 199 -46.02 1.26 -112.13
N ALA A 200 -46.83 2.32 -112.14
CA ALA A 200 -46.68 3.45 -111.22
C ALA A 200 -46.93 3.05 -109.75
N LYS A 201 -47.92 2.19 -109.48
CA LYS A 201 -48.16 1.63 -108.14
C LYS A 201 -47.06 0.66 -107.71
N GLN A 202 -46.51 -0.16 -108.61
CA GLN A 202 -45.35 -1.00 -108.33
C GLN A 202 -44.10 -0.16 -108.07
N GLU A 203 -43.93 0.96 -108.77
CA GLU A 203 -42.82 1.89 -108.55
C GLU A 203 -42.98 2.63 -107.22
N GLN A 204 -44.18 3.09 -106.86
CA GLN A 204 -44.48 3.63 -105.53
C GLN A 204 -44.31 2.60 -104.42
N ALA A 205 -44.80 1.36 -104.60
CA ALA A 205 -44.61 0.29 -103.63
C ALA A 205 -43.12 -0.09 -103.48
N ARG A 206 -42.34 -0.06 -104.57
CA ARG A 206 -40.88 -0.23 -104.51
C ARG A 206 -40.18 0.92 -103.80
N GLN A 207 -40.60 2.16 -104.03
CA GLN A 207 -40.06 3.33 -103.32
C GLN A 207 -40.42 3.32 -101.83
N GLU A 208 -41.62 2.88 -101.48
CA GLU A 208 -42.08 2.75 -100.10
C GLU A 208 -41.37 1.58 -99.39
N GLN A 209 -41.21 0.43 -100.07
CA GLN A 209 -40.37 -0.67 -99.57
C GLN A 209 -38.91 -0.27 -99.42
N ALA A 210 -38.36 0.52 -100.35
CA ALA A 210 -37.00 1.06 -100.24
C ALA A 210 -36.85 2.02 -99.04
N ARG A 211 -37.85 2.88 -98.79
CA ARG A 211 -37.87 3.75 -97.60
C ARG A 211 -37.97 2.98 -96.29
N LEU A 212 -38.80 1.95 -96.23
CA LEU A 212 -38.91 1.10 -95.05
C LEU A 212 -37.63 0.27 -94.84
N ALA A 213 -36.99 -0.19 -95.91
CA ALA A 213 -35.68 -0.84 -95.85
C ALA A 213 -34.58 0.12 -95.37
N GLU A 214 -34.60 1.38 -95.80
CA GLU A 214 -33.64 2.40 -95.37
C GLU A 214 -33.86 2.80 -93.89
N LEU A 215 -35.10 2.93 -93.45
CA LEU A 215 -35.43 3.19 -92.04
C LEU A 215 -35.02 2.02 -91.13
N THR A 216 -35.25 0.78 -91.55
CA THR A 216 -34.84 -0.40 -90.78
C THR A 216 -33.32 -0.58 -90.74
N GLN A 217 -32.61 -0.28 -91.83
CA GLN A 217 -31.14 -0.21 -91.84
C GLN A 217 -30.61 0.90 -90.92
N ALA A 218 -31.25 2.07 -90.92
CA ALA A 218 -30.87 3.17 -90.04
C ALA A 218 -31.10 2.84 -88.56
N GLU A 219 -32.19 2.15 -88.22
CA GLU A 219 -32.45 1.67 -86.85
C GLU A 219 -31.48 0.56 -86.43
N ALA A 220 -31.17 -0.38 -87.31
CA ALA A 220 -30.17 -1.42 -87.05
C ALA A 220 -28.78 -0.82 -86.79
N ALA A 221 -28.35 0.16 -87.62
CA ALA A 221 -27.08 0.85 -87.44
C ALA A 221 -27.02 1.68 -86.13
N ARG A 222 -28.17 2.25 -85.69
CA ARG A 222 -28.27 2.92 -84.39
C ARG A 222 -28.17 1.94 -83.22
N GLN A 223 -28.82 0.79 -83.31
CA GLN A 223 -28.72 -0.25 -82.28
C GLN A 223 -27.31 -0.84 -82.18
N GLU A 224 -26.62 -1.01 -83.31
CA GLU A 224 -25.25 -1.50 -83.33
C GLU A 224 -24.28 -0.51 -82.67
N LYS A 225 -24.38 0.79 -82.99
CA LYS A 225 -23.60 1.83 -82.30
C LYS A 225 -23.89 1.89 -80.80
N ALA A 226 -25.16 1.77 -80.40
CA ALA A 226 -25.52 1.77 -78.98
C ALA A 226 -24.95 0.53 -78.24
N ARG A 227 -24.91 -0.63 -78.89
CA ARG A 227 -24.28 -1.85 -78.34
C ARG A 227 -22.76 -1.72 -78.24
N GLU A 228 -22.10 -1.12 -79.24
CA GLU A 228 -20.67 -0.84 -79.18
C GLU A 228 -20.33 0.15 -78.05
N GLU A 229 -21.11 1.21 -77.86
CA GLU A 229 -20.90 2.15 -76.75
C GLU A 229 -21.12 1.49 -75.38
N ALA A 230 -22.16 0.65 -75.25
CA ALA A 230 -22.41 -0.11 -74.02
C ALA A 230 -21.26 -1.08 -73.72
N ALA A 231 -20.77 -1.81 -74.72
CA ALA A 231 -19.62 -2.71 -74.58
C ALA A 231 -18.34 -1.95 -74.18
N ARG A 232 -18.10 -0.76 -74.76
CA ARG A 232 -16.97 0.11 -74.39
C ARG A 232 -17.09 0.66 -72.97
N GLN A 233 -18.29 0.99 -72.51
CA GLN A 233 -18.50 1.43 -71.13
C GLN A 233 -18.27 0.28 -70.14
N GLU A 234 -18.68 -0.94 -70.48
CA GLU A 234 -18.49 -2.10 -69.63
C GLU A 234 -17.02 -2.49 -69.51
N THR A 235 -16.25 -2.48 -70.60
CA THR A 235 -14.80 -2.71 -70.55
C THR A 235 -14.07 -1.62 -69.76
N ALA A 236 -14.43 -0.34 -69.94
CA ALA A 236 -13.86 0.76 -69.16
C ALA A 236 -14.16 0.62 -67.65
N ARG A 237 -15.37 0.17 -67.27
CA ARG A 237 -15.71 -0.11 -65.87
C ARG A 237 -14.92 -1.29 -65.31
N GLN A 238 -14.73 -2.36 -66.08
CA GLN A 238 -13.94 -3.51 -65.66
C GLN A 238 -12.45 -3.15 -65.49
N GLU A 239 -11.89 -2.31 -66.37
CA GLU A 239 -10.52 -1.81 -66.22
C GLU A 239 -10.37 -0.91 -64.99
N ALA A 240 -11.32 0.00 -64.73
CA ALA A 240 -11.30 0.83 -63.53
C ALA A 240 -11.36 -0.03 -62.25
N ALA A 241 -12.24 -1.02 -62.20
CA ALA A 241 -12.35 -1.95 -61.06
C ALA A 241 -11.06 -2.76 -60.84
N ARG A 242 -10.39 -3.19 -61.93
CA ARG A 242 -9.09 -3.87 -61.85
C ARG A 242 -7.98 -2.95 -61.35
N GLN A 243 -7.97 -1.68 -61.77
CA GLN A 243 -6.99 -0.70 -61.29
C GLN A 243 -7.18 -0.40 -59.80
N ASP A 244 -8.42 -0.29 -59.32
CA ASP A 244 -8.70 -0.07 -57.91
C ASP A 244 -8.32 -1.29 -57.06
N ALA A 245 -8.60 -2.51 -57.53
CA ALA A 245 -8.15 -3.74 -56.87
C ALA A 245 -6.61 -3.80 -56.78
N ALA A 246 -5.91 -3.50 -57.88
CA ALA A 246 -4.45 -3.46 -57.90
C ALA A 246 -3.86 -2.39 -56.95
N ARG A 247 -4.52 -1.23 -56.83
CA ARG A 247 -4.13 -0.17 -55.87
C ARG A 247 -4.32 -0.61 -54.42
N GLN A 248 -5.42 -1.30 -54.12
CA GLN A 248 -5.67 -1.82 -52.77
C GLN A 248 -4.66 -2.90 -52.39
N ASP A 249 -4.32 -3.80 -53.30
CA ASP A 249 -3.32 -4.83 -53.05
C ASP A 249 -1.92 -4.24 -52.87
N ALA A 250 -1.54 -3.23 -53.66
CA ALA A 250 -0.30 -2.48 -53.48
C ALA A 250 -0.25 -1.78 -52.10
N ALA A 251 -1.33 -1.12 -51.69
CA ALA A 251 -1.41 -0.47 -50.38
C ALA A 251 -1.32 -1.48 -49.21
N ARG A 252 -1.91 -2.67 -49.36
CA ARG A 252 -1.81 -3.75 -48.38
C ARG A 252 -0.39 -4.30 -48.28
N GLN A 253 0.30 -4.47 -49.41
CA GLN A 253 1.69 -4.91 -49.43
C GLN A 253 2.62 -3.88 -48.79
N ASP A 254 2.42 -2.59 -49.04
CA ASP A 254 3.21 -1.53 -48.42
C ASP A 254 2.96 -1.43 -46.91
N ALA A 255 1.72 -1.59 -46.46
CA ALA A 255 1.40 -1.67 -45.03
C ALA A 255 2.08 -2.86 -44.35
N ALA A 256 2.03 -4.05 -44.97
CA ALA A 256 2.70 -5.25 -44.46
C ALA A 256 4.23 -5.08 -44.42
N ARG A 257 4.83 -4.44 -45.43
CA ARG A 257 6.26 -4.12 -45.45
C ARG A 257 6.66 -3.13 -44.34
N GLN A 258 5.85 -2.11 -44.08
CA GLN A 258 6.11 -1.17 -42.99
C GLN A 258 6.00 -1.83 -41.62
N GLU A 259 5.03 -2.72 -41.43
CA GLU A 259 4.88 -3.46 -40.18
C GLU A 259 6.05 -4.42 -39.94
N ALA A 260 6.49 -5.15 -40.97
CA ALA A 260 7.68 -5.98 -40.90
C ALA A 260 8.94 -5.16 -40.56
N ALA A 261 9.13 -4.01 -41.19
CA ALA A 261 10.26 -3.12 -40.91
C ALA A 261 10.23 -2.57 -39.46
N ARG A 262 9.04 -2.26 -38.93
CA ARG A 262 8.88 -1.83 -37.52
C ARG A 262 9.19 -2.96 -36.54
N GLN A 263 8.75 -4.18 -36.82
CA GLN A 263 9.07 -5.33 -35.99
C GLN A 263 10.57 -5.65 -35.99
N GLU A 264 11.23 -5.52 -37.15
CA GLU A 264 12.68 -5.72 -37.25
C GLU A 264 13.45 -4.63 -36.49
N ALA A 265 13.05 -3.36 -36.60
CA ALA A 265 13.63 -2.27 -35.83
C ALA A 265 13.48 -2.48 -34.31
N ALA A 266 12.30 -2.90 -33.84
CA ALA A 266 12.06 -3.22 -32.44
C ALA A 266 12.91 -4.39 -31.93
N ARG A 267 13.10 -5.44 -32.76
CA ARG A 267 14.00 -6.56 -32.44
C ARG A 267 15.46 -6.12 -32.34
N GLN A 268 15.92 -5.25 -33.25
CA GLN A 268 17.28 -4.72 -33.19
C GLN A 268 17.49 -3.84 -31.95
N GLU A 269 16.50 -3.04 -31.56
CA GLU A 269 16.59 -2.20 -30.36
C GLU A 269 16.61 -3.05 -29.08
N ALA A 270 15.78 -4.10 -29.00
CA ALA A 270 15.81 -5.06 -27.92
C ALA A 270 17.18 -5.76 -27.80
N ALA A 271 17.74 -6.23 -28.92
CA ALA A 271 19.07 -6.84 -28.96
C ALA A 271 20.18 -5.87 -28.53
N ARG A 272 20.08 -4.59 -28.90
CA ARG A 272 21.02 -3.54 -28.45
C ARG A 272 20.92 -3.30 -26.95
N GLN A 273 19.71 -3.23 -26.39
CA GLN A 273 19.56 -3.07 -24.94
C GLN A 273 20.08 -4.27 -24.16
N GLU A 274 19.88 -5.48 -24.66
CA GLU A 274 20.42 -6.68 -24.04
C GLU A 274 21.95 -6.71 -24.09
N ALA A 275 22.56 -6.30 -25.21
CA ALA A 275 24.01 -6.15 -25.33
C ALA A 275 24.58 -5.13 -24.33
N ILE A 276 23.93 -3.97 -24.17
CA ILE A 276 24.34 -2.94 -23.19
C ILE A 276 24.23 -3.49 -21.75
N ARG A 277 23.18 -4.25 -21.42
CA ARG A 277 23.05 -4.87 -20.09
C ARG A 277 24.14 -5.91 -19.83
N GLN A 278 24.44 -6.76 -20.81
CA GLN A 278 25.50 -7.76 -20.70
C GLN A 278 26.88 -7.10 -20.53
N GLU A 279 27.14 -6.00 -21.23
CA GLU A 279 28.38 -5.24 -21.09
C GLU A 279 28.48 -4.58 -19.71
N ALA A 280 27.39 -4.02 -19.17
CA ALA A 280 27.35 -3.46 -17.82
C ALA A 280 27.64 -4.53 -16.74
N ILE A 281 27.06 -5.73 -16.86
CA ILE A 281 27.31 -6.86 -15.95
C ILE A 281 28.78 -7.29 -16.01
N ARG A 282 29.37 -7.35 -17.22
CA ARG A 282 30.80 -7.68 -17.40
C ARG A 282 31.71 -6.62 -16.77
N GLN A 283 31.40 -5.34 -16.95
CA GLN A 283 32.19 -4.27 -16.34
C GLN A 283 32.09 -4.27 -14.80
N GLU A 284 30.91 -4.56 -14.25
CA GLU A 284 30.75 -4.66 -12.79
C GLU A 284 31.52 -5.88 -12.24
N ALA A 285 31.48 -7.02 -12.94
CA ALA A 285 32.26 -8.21 -12.58
C ALA A 285 33.77 -7.91 -12.62
N ALA A 286 34.28 -7.25 -13.66
CA ALA A 286 35.68 -6.86 -13.78
C ALA A 286 36.11 -5.88 -12.66
N ARG A 287 35.26 -4.93 -12.26
CA ARG A 287 35.53 -4.02 -11.13
C ARG A 287 35.57 -4.74 -9.79
N ARG A 288 34.69 -5.72 -9.57
CA ARG A 288 34.69 -6.56 -8.36
C ARG A 288 35.94 -7.46 -8.29
N GLU A 289 36.41 -7.95 -9.42
CA GLU A 289 37.65 -8.72 -9.48
C GLU A 289 38.88 -7.84 -9.21
N ALA A 290 38.94 -6.64 -9.81
CA ALA A 290 40.03 -5.69 -9.57
C ALA A 290 40.13 -5.27 -8.09
N THR A 291 39.00 -4.97 -7.45
CA THR A 291 38.95 -4.62 -6.02
C THR A 291 39.34 -5.79 -5.11
N ARG A 292 38.97 -7.03 -5.45
CA ARG A 292 39.46 -8.23 -4.75
C ARG A 292 40.96 -8.43 -4.88
N GLN A 293 41.52 -8.25 -6.08
CA GLN A 293 42.96 -8.34 -6.29
C GLN A 293 43.71 -7.25 -5.52
N GLU A 294 43.18 -6.03 -5.47
CA GLU A 294 43.78 -4.94 -4.69
C GLU A 294 43.72 -5.20 -3.18
N ALA A 295 42.60 -5.73 -2.67
CA ALA A 295 42.48 -6.15 -1.27
C ALA A 295 43.47 -7.28 -0.91
N ALA A 296 43.58 -8.29 -1.78
CA ALA A 296 44.54 -9.40 -1.60
C ALA A 296 46.00 -8.91 -1.63
N ARG A 297 46.33 -7.94 -2.50
CA ARG A 297 47.66 -7.31 -2.53
C ARG A 297 47.94 -6.50 -1.25
N GLN A 298 46.97 -5.77 -0.72
CA GLN A 298 47.14 -5.05 0.55
C GLN A 298 47.30 -6.01 1.73
N GLU A 299 46.57 -7.11 1.75
CA GLU A 299 46.71 -8.13 2.81
C GLU A 299 48.07 -8.84 2.72
N ALA A 300 48.53 -9.20 1.51
CA ALA A 300 49.86 -9.74 1.29
C ALA A 300 50.96 -8.77 1.73
N ALA A 301 50.83 -7.48 1.38
CA ALA A 301 51.78 -6.44 1.81
C ALA A 301 51.78 -6.24 3.33
N ARG A 302 50.63 -6.34 4.01
CA ARG A 302 50.54 -6.30 5.48
C ARG A 302 51.19 -7.52 6.14
N GLN A 303 50.99 -8.71 5.58
CA GLN A 303 51.64 -9.91 6.09
C GLN A 303 53.16 -9.86 5.87
N GLU A 304 53.60 -9.35 4.72
CA GLU A 304 55.03 -9.16 4.45
C GLU A 304 55.65 -8.12 5.38
N ALA A 305 54.97 -6.99 5.62
CA ALA A 305 55.40 -5.99 6.60
C ALA A 305 55.46 -6.55 8.03
N ALA A 306 54.47 -7.35 8.45
CA ALA A 306 54.46 -8.01 9.75
C ALA A 306 55.58 -9.06 9.88
N ARG A 307 55.87 -9.80 8.80
CA ARG A 307 57.02 -10.73 8.75
C ARG A 307 58.36 -9.99 8.77
N GLN A 308 58.47 -8.85 8.10
CA GLN A 308 59.66 -8.00 8.15
C GLN A 308 59.86 -7.37 9.54
N GLU A 309 58.79 -7.01 10.24
CA GLU A 309 58.87 -6.52 11.61
C GLU A 309 59.25 -7.63 12.59
N ALA A 310 58.67 -8.84 12.44
CA ALA A 310 59.04 -10.01 13.21
C ALA A 310 60.50 -10.41 12.98
N THR A 311 60.96 -10.43 11.72
CA THR A 311 62.36 -10.72 11.38
C THR A 311 63.30 -9.59 11.80
N ARG A 312 62.88 -8.32 11.84
CA ARG A 312 63.68 -7.23 12.45
C ARG A 312 63.78 -7.36 13.96
N GLN A 313 62.71 -7.75 14.66
CA GLN A 313 62.78 -8.02 16.10
C GLN A 313 63.64 -9.25 16.39
N GLU A 314 63.56 -10.29 15.57
CA GLU A 314 64.40 -11.48 15.69
C GLU A 314 65.85 -11.20 15.29
N ALA A 315 66.10 -10.38 14.27
CA ALA A 315 67.43 -9.91 13.89
C ALA A 315 68.02 -8.99 14.96
N ALA A 316 67.25 -8.10 15.59
CA ALA A 316 67.70 -7.30 16.73
C ALA A 316 68.06 -8.17 17.94
N ARG A 317 67.28 -9.23 18.20
CA ARG A 317 67.61 -10.25 19.23
C ARG A 317 68.85 -11.07 18.86
N GLN A 318 69.00 -11.43 17.59
CA GLN A 318 70.19 -12.14 17.09
C GLN A 318 71.41 -11.24 16.96
N GLU A 319 71.28 -9.92 16.78
CA GLU A 319 72.40 -8.98 16.75
C GLU A 319 72.94 -8.75 18.16
N VAL A 320 72.07 -8.74 19.18
CA VAL A 320 72.48 -8.84 20.59
C VAL A 320 73.21 -10.17 20.86
N ALA A 321 72.76 -11.29 20.28
CA ALA A 321 73.43 -12.60 20.41
C ALA A 321 74.70 -12.76 19.52
N ARG A 322 74.77 -12.06 18.38
CA ARG A 322 75.92 -12.07 17.45
C ARG A 322 77.01 -11.10 17.90
N GLN A 323 76.72 -10.03 18.62
CA GLN A 323 77.79 -9.29 19.32
C GLN A 323 78.49 -10.18 20.37
N GLU A 324 77.79 -11.18 20.93
CA GLU A 324 78.41 -12.22 21.76
C GLU A 324 79.18 -13.27 20.93
N ALA A 325 78.71 -13.64 19.73
CA ALA A 325 79.32 -14.70 18.90
C ALA A 325 80.40 -14.22 17.88
N ALA A 326 80.36 -12.99 17.38
CA ALA A 326 81.33 -12.42 16.45
C ALA A 326 82.69 -12.11 17.11
N ARG A 327 82.77 -12.21 18.45
CA ARG A 327 84.06 -12.39 19.14
C ARG A 327 84.74 -13.72 18.83
N GLN A 328 84.04 -14.71 18.26
CA GLN A 328 84.58 -16.06 18.06
C GLN A 328 84.86 -16.48 16.60
N GLU A 329 84.27 -15.86 15.58
CA GLU A 329 84.28 -16.43 14.22
C GLU A 329 84.97 -15.56 13.14
N ALA A 330 85.98 -14.78 13.52
CA ALA A 330 86.93 -14.15 12.58
C ALA A 330 88.02 -15.13 12.06
N ALA A 331 87.88 -16.43 12.31
CA ALA A 331 88.99 -17.39 12.22
C ALA A 331 88.96 -18.33 10.99
N ARG A 332 88.01 -18.25 10.04
CA ARG A 332 87.76 -19.39 9.13
C ARG A 332 87.50 -19.14 7.62
N GLN A 333 87.90 -18.02 7.02
CA GLN A 333 87.75 -17.84 5.55
C GLN A 333 89.08 -17.67 4.81
N GLU A 334 89.63 -18.73 4.20
CA GLU A 334 90.58 -18.61 3.07
C GLU A 334 90.87 -19.97 2.39
N ALA A 335 90.17 -20.38 1.31
CA ALA A 335 90.64 -21.58 0.56
C ALA A 335 90.32 -21.77 -0.95
N VAL A 336 89.17 -21.42 -1.54
CA VAL A 336 88.72 -22.22 -2.73
C VAL A 336 88.62 -21.45 -4.05
N ARG A 337 89.72 -20.91 -4.60
CA ARG A 337 89.70 -20.03 -5.81
C ARG A 337 90.36 -20.54 -7.12
N GLN A 338 90.72 -21.82 -7.29
CA GLN A 338 91.69 -22.23 -8.34
C GLN A 338 91.22 -23.24 -9.44
N GLU A 339 89.94 -23.42 -9.74
CA GLU A 339 89.49 -24.51 -10.67
C GLU A 339 88.98 -24.08 -12.08
N ALA A 340 89.19 -22.83 -12.52
CA ALA A 340 88.43 -22.27 -13.65
C ALA A 340 88.94 -22.59 -15.08
N ALA A 341 90.19 -23.01 -15.28
CA ALA A 341 90.84 -22.89 -16.60
C ALA A 341 90.71 -24.09 -17.56
N ARG A 342 90.30 -25.29 -17.12
CA ARG A 342 90.29 -26.50 -17.98
C ARG A 342 89.03 -26.70 -18.84
N GLN A 343 88.10 -25.74 -18.82
CA GLN A 343 86.73 -25.95 -19.29
C GLN A 343 86.44 -25.61 -20.75
N GLU A 344 87.36 -25.00 -21.51
CA GLU A 344 86.95 -24.34 -22.75
C GLU A 344 86.88 -25.25 -24.00
N ALA A 345 87.66 -26.33 -24.04
CA ALA A 345 87.68 -27.25 -25.21
C ALA A 345 86.57 -28.31 -25.18
N THR A 346 86.10 -28.72 -24.01
CA THR A 346 84.89 -29.55 -23.84
C THR A 346 83.60 -28.80 -24.21
N ARG A 347 83.63 -27.47 -24.32
CA ARG A 347 82.41 -26.65 -24.54
C ARG A 347 81.78 -26.81 -25.91
N GLN A 348 82.54 -26.94 -27.01
CA GLN A 348 81.92 -26.89 -28.34
C GLN A 348 81.20 -28.20 -28.74
N GLU A 349 81.74 -29.36 -28.35
CA GLU A 349 81.10 -30.65 -28.60
C GLU A 349 79.98 -30.92 -27.60
N ALA A 350 80.15 -30.45 -26.36
CA ALA A 350 79.05 -30.34 -25.39
C ALA A 350 77.93 -29.44 -25.93
N ALA A 351 78.23 -28.27 -26.53
CA ALA A 351 77.20 -27.34 -27.00
C ALA A 351 76.26 -27.93 -28.07
N ARG A 352 76.74 -28.81 -28.97
CA ARG A 352 75.88 -29.46 -29.99
C ARG A 352 75.03 -30.60 -29.42
N GLN A 353 75.59 -31.43 -28.54
CA GLN A 353 74.78 -32.42 -27.82
C GLN A 353 73.81 -31.75 -26.83
N GLU A 354 74.21 -30.64 -26.24
CA GLU A 354 73.38 -29.83 -25.34
C GLU A 354 72.24 -29.18 -26.10
N ALA A 355 72.43 -28.68 -27.33
CA ALA A 355 71.33 -28.17 -28.15
C ALA A 355 70.28 -29.26 -28.49
N ALA A 356 70.72 -30.45 -28.92
CA ALA A 356 69.80 -31.56 -29.21
C ALA A 356 69.11 -32.12 -27.96
N ARG A 357 69.84 -32.21 -26.83
CA ARG A 357 69.25 -32.56 -25.52
C ARG A 357 68.31 -31.48 -25.01
N GLN A 358 68.58 -30.20 -25.26
CA GLN A 358 67.70 -29.11 -24.89
C GLN A 358 66.41 -29.13 -25.71
N GLU A 359 66.44 -29.49 -27.00
CA GLU A 359 65.21 -29.60 -27.80
C GLU A 359 64.35 -30.80 -27.36
N ALA A 360 64.97 -31.96 -27.10
CA ALA A 360 64.27 -33.12 -26.52
C ALA A 360 63.73 -32.82 -25.11
N ALA A 361 64.52 -32.15 -24.25
CA ALA A 361 64.10 -31.72 -22.93
C ALA A 361 62.99 -30.67 -22.99
N ARG A 362 62.97 -29.79 -24.00
CA ARG A 362 61.87 -28.83 -24.23
C ARG A 362 60.59 -29.53 -24.65
N GLN A 363 60.64 -30.54 -25.53
CA GLN A 363 59.44 -31.30 -25.90
C GLN A 363 58.92 -32.16 -24.74
N GLU A 364 59.81 -32.76 -23.95
CA GLU A 364 59.42 -33.52 -22.76
C GLU A 364 58.88 -32.61 -21.65
N ALA A 365 59.49 -31.44 -21.43
CA ALA A 365 58.98 -30.42 -20.52
C ALA A 365 57.61 -29.91 -20.97
N ALA A 366 57.40 -29.66 -22.27
CA ALA A 366 56.10 -29.25 -22.79
C ALA A 366 55.02 -30.33 -22.59
N ARG A 367 55.34 -31.61 -22.82
CA ARG A 367 54.42 -32.74 -22.56
C ARG A 367 54.11 -32.90 -21.06
N GLN A 368 55.13 -32.79 -20.21
CA GLN A 368 54.94 -32.82 -18.76
C GLN A 368 54.13 -31.62 -18.26
N GLU A 369 54.31 -30.45 -18.85
CA GLU A 369 53.54 -29.25 -18.52
C GLU A 369 52.07 -29.41 -18.91
N THR A 370 51.76 -29.94 -20.10
CA THR A 370 50.38 -30.26 -20.48
C THR A 370 49.75 -31.33 -19.57
N ALA A 371 50.50 -32.39 -19.21
CA ALA A 371 50.02 -33.41 -18.30
C ALA A 371 49.78 -32.87 -16.87
N ARG A 372 50.66 -31.97 -16.39
CA ARG A 372 50.48 -31.27 -15.11
C ARG A 372 49.29 -30.32 -15.14
N GLN A 373 49.06 -29.62 -16.25
CA GLN A 373 47.90 -28.74 -16.41
C GLN A 373 46.59 -29.55 -16.45
N GLU A 374 46.54 -30.70 -17.11
CA GLU A 374 45.36 -31.58 -17.08
C GLU A 374 45.12 -32.18 -15.69
N ALA A 375 46.17 -32.63 -15.00
CA ALA A 375 46.07 -33.11 -13.62
C ALA A 375 45.58 -32.00 -12.67
N ALA A 376 46.12 -30.79 -12.78
CA ALA A 376 45.69 -29.64 -12.00
C ALA A 376 44.23 -29.24 -12.29
N ARG A 377 43.78 -29.34 -13.55
CA ARG A 377 42.37 -29.11 -13.93
C ARG A 377 41.44 -30.16 -13.34
N GLN A 378 41.82 -31.45 -13.37
CA GLN A 378 41.01 -32.51 -12.76
C GLN A 378 40.96 -32.38 -11.23
N GLU A 379 42.06 -32.00 -10.59
CA GLU A 379 42.09 -31.77 -9.15
C GLU A 379 41.27 -30.54 -8.75
N ALA A 380 41.35 -29.45 -9.51
CA ALA A 380 40.50 -28.28 -9.34
C ALA A 380 39.01 -28.62 -9.50
N ALA A 381 38.64 -29.39 -10.52
CA ALA A 381 37.26 -29.84 -10.72
C ALA A 381 36.76 -30.75 -9.58
N ARG A 382 37.61 -31.64 -9.05
CA ARG A 382 37.28 -32.49 -7.89
C ARG A 382 37.12 -31.66 -6.61
N GLN A 383 37.99 -30.67 -6.38
CA GLN A 383 37.86 -29.77 -5.24
C GLN A 383 36.61 -28.90 -5.34
N GLU A 384 36.26 -28.42 -6.53
CA GLU A 384 35.04 -27.64 -6.74
C GLU A 384 33.78 -28.49 -6.51
N ALA A 385 33.76 -29.73 -7.00
CA ALA A 385 32.68 -30.67 -6.72
C ALA A 385 32.54 -30.97 -5.21
N ALA A 386 33.66 -31.21 -4.51
CA ALA A 386 33.67 -31.43 -3.06
C ALA A 386 33.21 -30.19 -2.28
N ARG A 387 33.59 -28.98 -2.72
CA ARG A 387 33.12 -27.72 -2.12
C ARG A 387 31.63 -27.50 -2.34
N GLN A 388 31.11 -27.81 -3.52
CA GLN A 388 29.67 -27.71 -3.79
C GLN A 388 28.88 -28.72 -2.95
N GLU A 389 29.37 -29.94 -2.78
CA GLU A 389 28.72 -30.94 -1.94
C GLU A 389 28.74 -30.54 -0.45
N ALA A 390 29.87 -30.03 0.05
CA ALA A 390 29.98 -29.49 1.40
C ALA A 390 29.03 -28.29 1.62
N ALA A 391 28.94 -27.37 0.65
CA ALA A 391 28.03 -26.24 0.71
C ALA A 391 26.55 -26.67 0.70
N ARG A 392 26.20 -27.71 -0.09
CA ARG A 392 24.84 -28.30 -0.09
C ARG A 392 24.51 -28.95 1.25
N GLN A 393 25.44 -29.69 1.85
CA GLN A 393 25.24 -30.30 3.16
C GLN A 393 25.11 -29.24 4.27
N GLU A 394 25.90 -28.18 4.21
CA GLU A 394 25.81 -27.07 5.17
C GLU A 394 24.49 -26.32 5.03
N ALA A 395 24.05 -26.05 3.80
CA ALA A 395 22.74 -25.46 3.53
C ALA A 395 21.60 -26.34 4.07
N ALA A 396 21.65 -27.66 3.84
CA ALA A 396 20.67 -28.60 4.36
C ALA A 396 20.66 -28.66 5.89
N ARG A 397 21.83 -28.59 6.54
CA ARG A 397 21.94 -28.51 8.01
C ARG A 397 21.38 -27.21 8.57
N GLN A 398 21.65 -26.08 7.91
CA GLN A 398 21.08 -24.79 8.32
C GLN A 398 19.56 -24.76 8.15
N GLU A 399 19.03 -25.34 7.08
CA GLU A 399 17.59 -25.44 6.87
C GLU A 399 16.93 -26.32 7.94
N ALA A 400 17.52 -27.47 8.26
CA ALA A 400 17.06 -28.33 9.35
C ALA A 400 17.09 -27.60 10.71
N ALA A 401 18.17 -26.89 11.02
CA ALA A 401 18.28 -26.10 12.25
C ALA A 401 17.25 -24.97 12.32
N ARG A 402 16.96 -24.30 11.19
CA ARG A 402 15.91 -23.27 11.11
C ARG A 402 14.52 -23.85 11.32
N GLN A 403 14.22 -25.02 10.74
CA GLN A 403 12.95 -25.70 10.95
C GLN A 403 12.78 -26.15 12.41
N GLU A 404 13.84 -26.64 13.05
CA GLU A 404 13.80 -27.03 14.46
C GLU A 404 13.62 -25.81 15.38
N ALA A 405 14.32 -24.70 15.11
CA ALA A 405 14.12 -23.44 15.83
C ALA A 405 12.68 -22.91 15.69
N ALA A 406 12.12 -22.95 14.47
CA ALA A 406 10.74 -22.55 14.23
C ALA A 406 9.72 -23.46 14.97
N ARG A 407 9.97 -24.77 15.03
CA ARG A 407 9.13 -25.71 15.81
C ARG A 407 9.21 -25.42 17.31
N GLN A 408 10.40 -25.13 17.84
CA GLN A 408 10.54 -24.78 19.26
C GLN A 408 9.87 -23.44 19.58
N GLU A 409 9.97 -22.44 18.70
CA GLU A 409 9.30 -21.16 18.90
C GLU A 409 7.77 -21.30 18.86
N ALA A 410 7.24 -22.09 17.92
CA ALA A 410 5.82 -22.42 17.87
C ALA A 410 5.35 -23.12 19.16
N ALA A 411 6.10 -24.11 19.65
CA ALA A 411 5.79 -24.80 20.91
C ALA A 411 5.82 -23.85 22.13
N ARG A 412 6.78 -22.91 22.18
CA ARG A 412 6.84 -21.89 23.23
C ARG A 412 5.67 -20.92 23.18
N GLN A 413 5.26 -20.48 21.98
CA GLN A 413 4.09 -19.62 21.84
C GLN A 413 2.80 -20.34 22.25
N GLU A 414 2.66 -21.62 21.91
CA GLU A 414 1.50 -22.42 22.32
C GLU A 414 1.46 -22.60 23.85
N ALA A 415 2.60 -22.91 24.47
CA ALA A 415 2.70 -22.98 25.94
C ALA A 415 2.35 -21.65 26.61
N ALA A 416 2.86 -20.53 26.10
CA ALA A 416 2.55 -19.19 26.60
C ALA A 416 1.06 -18.84 26.46
N ARG A 417 0.42 -19.23 25.35
CA ARG A 417 -1.04 -19.05 25.15
C ARG A 417 -1.85 -19.87 26.14
N GLN A 418 -1.47 -21.12 26.38
CA GLN A 418 -2.15 -21.96 27.38
C GLN A 418 -1.98 -21.41 28.80
N GLU A 419 -0.81 -20.90 29.14
CA GLU A 419 -0.57 -20.27 30.45
C GLU A 419 -1.40 -18.99 30.62
N ALA A 420 -1.43 -18.13 29.60
CA ALA A 420 -2.27 -16.93 29.60
C ALA A 420 -3.76 -17.28 29.77
N ALA A 421 -4.25 -18.29 29.05
CA ALA A 421 -5.64 -18.76 29.18
C ALA A 421 -5.94 -19.30 30.58
N ARG A 422 -5.00 -20.03 31.20
CA ARG A 422 -5.14 -20.50 32.59
C ARG A 422 -5.17 -19.35 33.59
N GLN A 423 -4.32 -18.35 33.41
CA GLN A 423 -4.32 -17.16 34.28
C GLN A 423 -5.60 -16.36 34.13
N GLU A 424 -6.13 -16.21 32.92
CA GLU A 424 -7.40 -15.53 32.69
C GLU A 424 -8.57 -16.28 33.33
N ALA A 425 -8.61 -17.61 33.18
CA ALA A 425 -9.60 -18.45 33.85
C ALA A 425 -9.54 -18.31 35.38
N ALA A 426 -8.32 -18.34 35.96
CA ALA A 426 -8.13 -18.14 37.40
C ALA A 426 -8.56 -16.73 37.86
N ARG A 427 -8.30 -15.69 37.07
CA ARG A 427 -8.77 -14.32 37.36
C ARG A 427 -10.28 -14.21 37.31
N GLN A 428 -10.93 -14.83 36.33
CA GLN A 428 -12.39 -14.85 36.25
C GLN A 428 -13.01 -15.61 37.42
N GLU A 429 -12.42 -16.72 37.83
CA GLU A 429 -12.89 -17.47 39.00
C GLU A 429 -12.73 -16.66 40.28
N ALA A 430 -11.58 -16.02 40.49
CA ALA A 430 -11.35 -15.12 41.62
C ALA A 430 -12.35 -13.95 41.63
N ALA A 431 -12.61 -13.31 40.47
CA ALA A 431 -13.59 -12.24 40.35
C ALA A 431 -15.02 -12.72 40.64
N ARG A 432 -15.39 -13.94 40.22
CA ARG A 432 -16.69 -14.55 40.56
C ARG A 432 -16.82 -14.82 42.05
N GLN A 433 -15.76 -15.34 42.69
CA GLN A 433 -15.76 -15.57 44.13
C GLN A 433 -15.86 -14.24 44.90
N GLU A 434 -15.16 -13.20 44.46
CA GLU A 434 -15.24 -11.88 45.08
C GLU A 434 -16.63 -11.25 44.90
N ALA A 435 -17.22 -11.33 43.71
CA ALA A 435 -18.59 -10.90 43.46
C ALA A 435 -19.60 -11.64 44.36
N ALA A 436 -19.46 -12.96 44.48
CA ALA A 436 -20.30 -13.76 45.37
C ALA A 436 -20.14 -13.37 46.86
N ARG A 437 -18.91 -13.06 47.31
CA ARG A 437 -18.65 -12.56 48.66
C ARG A 437 -19.26 -11.17 48.89
N GLN A 438 -19.15 -10.26 47.91
CA GLN A 438 -19.75 -8.94 47.99
C GLN A 438 -21.28 -9.02 47.99
N GLU A 439 -21.87 -9.92 47.21
CA GLU A 439 -23.31 -10.15 47.22
C GLU A 439 -23.77 -10.71 48.57
N ALA A 440 -23.07 -11.71 49.11
CA ALA A 440 -23.35 -12.25 50.44
C ALA A 440 -23.25 -11.16 51.53
N ALA A 441 -22.21 -10.32 51.49
CA ALA A 441 -22.04 -9.20 52.42
C ALA A 441 -23.15 -8.15 52.27
N ARG A 442 -23.59 -7.84 51.04
CA ARG A 442 -24.73 -6.93 50.78
C ARG A 442 -26.04 -7.52 51.28
N GLN A 443 -26.28 -8.82 51.10
CA GLN A 443 -27.46 -9.49 51.61
C GLN A 443 -27.47 -9.50 53.14
N GLU A 444 -26.32 -9.71 53.79
CA GLU A 444 -26.19 -9.66 55.24
C GLU A 444 -26.40 -8.24 55.76
N ALA A 445 -25.79 -7.22 55.14
CA ALA A 445 -26.01 -5.82 55.46
C ALA A 445 -27.48 -5.42 55.27
N ALA A 446 -28.13 -5.86 54.19
CA ALA A 446 -29.55 -5.62 53.98
C ALA A 446 -30.44 -6.33 55.00
N ARG A 447 -30.06 -7.53 55.48
CA ARG A 447 -30.76 -8.21 56.58
C ARG A 447 -30.58 -7.47 57.90
N GLN A 448 -29.38 -6.99 58.21
CA GLN A 448 -29.12 -6.19 59.41
C GLN A 448 -29.85 -4.85 59.35
N GLU A 449 -29.86 -4.19 58.20
CA GLU A 449 -30.60 -2.95 58.00
C GLU A 449 -32.11 -3.16 58.12
N ARG A 450 -32.66 -4.24 57.54
CA ARG A 450 -34.07 -4.60 57.75
C ARG A 450 -34.37 -4.90 59.21
N ALA A 451 -33.53 -5.65 59.90
CA ALA A 451 -33.71 -5.91 61.33
C ALA A 451 -33.62 -4.63 62.17
N ALA A 452 -32.71 -3.71 61.81
CA ALA A 452 -32.58 -2.41 62.45
C ALA A 452 -33.77 -1.49 62.14
N GLN A 453 -34.28 -1.48 60.90
CA GLN A 453 -35.48 -0.75 60.50
C GLN A 453 -36.73 -1.33 61.15
N GLU A 454 -36.82 -2.65 61.34
CA GLU A 454 -37.90 -3.30 62.07
C GLU A 454 -37.83 -2.96 63.56
N ALA A 455 -36.64 -3.00 64.17
CA ALA A 455 -36.44 -2.55 65.55
C ALA A 455 -36.77 -1.06 65.72
N GLN A 456 -36.30 -0.20 64.80
CA GLN A 456 -36.63 1.23 64.78
C GLN A 456 -38.11 1.44 64.48
N ARG A 457 -38.76 0.61 63.68
CA ARG A 457 -40.20 0.69 63.41
C ARG A 457 -40.99 0.23 64.62
N GLU A 458 -40.55 -0.78 65.35
CA GLU A 458 -41.18 -1.21 66.60
C GLU A 458 -41.01 -0.13 67.68
N GLU A 459 -39.81 0.45 67.80
CA GLU A 459 -39.56 1.57 68.69
C GLU A 459 -40.32 2.82 68.26
N ARG A 460 -40.38 3.12 66.96
CA ARG A 460 -41.16 4.22 66.40
C ARG A 460 -42.65 3.95 66.51
N LEU A 461 -43.14 2.72 66.44
CA LEU A 461 -44.55 2.39 66.70
C LEU A 461 -44.87 2.47 68.19
N ARG A 462 -43.93 2.15 69.08
CA ARG A 462 -44.04 2.42 70.52
C ARG A 462 -44.02 3.93 70.83
N ALA A 463 -43.17 4.68 70.13
CA ALA A 463 -43.09 6.14 70.24
C ALA A 463 -44.30 6.83 69.59
N ILE A 464 -44.81 6.31 68.47
CA ILE A 464 -46.05 6.74 67.81
C ILE A 464 -47.26 6.32 68.63
N GLY A 465 -47.24 5.21 69.37
CA GLY A 465 -48.28 4.90 70.35
C GLY A 465 -48.34 5.98 71.43
N LYS A 466 -47.19 6.30 72.03
CA LYS A 466 -47.06 7.38 73.03
C LYS A 466 -47.36 8.77 72.44
N GLN A 467 -46.93 9.04 71.21
CA GLN A 467 -47.18 10.30 70.52
C GLN A 467 -48.61 10.39 70.00
N LEU A 468 -49.29 9.33 69.55
CA LEU A 468 -50.70 9.37 69.16
C LEU A 468 -51.58 9.60 70.38
N ASP A 469 -51.22 9.08 71.56
CA ASP A 469 -51.87 9.43 72.82
C ASP A 469 -51.64 10.93 73.16
N GLU A 470 -50.48 11.50 72.83
CA GLU A 470 -50.16 12.93 73.01
C GLU A 470 -50.67 13.85 71.86
N GLU A 471 -50.86 13.33 70.66
CA GLU A 471 -51.18 14.04 69.41
C GLU A 471 -52.68 13.91 69.09
N ALA A 472 -53.40 12.92 69.61
CA ALA A 472 -54.85 13.01 69.80
C ALA A 472 -55.22 14.19 70.71
N ASN A 473 -54.36 14.48 71.70
CA ASN A 473 -54.47 15.67 72.56
C ASN A 473 -54.01 16.98 71.90
N LYS A 474 -53.37 16.94 70.72
CA LYS A 474 -52.85 18.13 70.01
C LYS A 474 -53.42 18.33 68.60
N ARG A 475 -54.13 17.36 68.02
CA ARG A 475 -54.85 17.46 66.72
C ARG A 475 -56.12 18.30 66.77
N ASP A 476 -56.53 18.81 67.93
CA ASP A 476 -57.44 19.97 68.03
C ASP A 476 -56.78 21.27 67.53
N ALA A 477 -55.46 21.30 67.32
CA ALA A 477 -54.72 22.50 66.93
C ALA A 477 -54.02 22.34 65.55
N ALA A 478 -54.83 22.38 64.50
CA ALA A 478 -54.56 23.07 63.23
C ALA A 478 -53.31 22.74 62.35
N LYS A 479 -53.57 21.97 61.28
CA LYS A 479 -53.36 22.18 59.81
C LYS A 479 -52.06 22.80 59.18
N LEU A 480 -51.47 21.96 58.30
CA LEU A 480 -51.05 22.11 56.85
C LEU A 480 -49.65 22.70 56.40
N PRO A 481 -49.15 22.32 55.18
CA PRO A 481 -47.71 22.06 54.86
C PRO A 481 -47.11 22.90 53.69
N PRO A 482 -45.81 22.72 53.32
CA PRO A 482 -45.22 23.29 52.09
C PRO A 482 -44.86 22.27 50.99
N THR A 483 -44.56 22.83 49.81
CA THR A 483 -44.63 22.29 48.45
C THR A 483 -43.27 21.98 47.82
N THR A 484 -43.15 20.89 47.05
CA THR A 484 -42.15 20.74 45.97
C THR A 484 -42.81 20.16 44.71
N SER A 485 -42.54 20.77 43.56
CA SER A 485 -43.26 20.59 42.29
C SER A 485 -42.81 19.30 41.57
N SER A 486 -43.74 18.35 41.46
CA SER A 486 -43.58 17.02 40.84
C SER A 486 -44.21 16.97 39.44
N LEU A 487 -43.78 17.85 38.51
CA LEU A 487 -44.36 17.86 37.17
C LEU A 487 -43.90 16.63 36.35
N ARG A 488 -44.86 15.87 35.82
CA ARG A 488 -44.64 14.69 34.99
C ARG A 488 -44.20 15.12 33.59
N ARG A 489 -43.03 14.66 33.13
CA ARG A 489 -42.46 15.05 31.83
C ARG A 489 -42.50 13.88 30.84
N GLY A 490 -42.93 14.16 29.62
CA GLY A 490 -42.94 13.22 28.49
C GLY A 490 -41.93 13.60 27.42
N TRP A 491 -41.38 12.61 26.72
CA TRP A 491 -40.42 12.79 25.63
C TRP A 491 -40.94 12.17 24.35
N MET A 492 -40.83 12.90 23.24
CA MET A 492 -41.09 12.37 21.90
C MET A 492 -39.90 12.64 20.99
N PHE A 493 -39.34 11.55 20.46
CA PHE A 493 -38.28 11.57 19.46
C PHE A 493 -38.79 10.88 18.19
N GLY A 494 -38.73 11.55 17.03
CA GLY A 494 -39.20 10.97 15.76
C GLY A 494 -40.74 10.86 15.65
N ARG A 495 -41.21 10.23 14.57
CA ARG A 495 -42.65 10.22 14.19
C ARG A 495 -43.52 9.19 14.91
N ALA A 496 -42.92 8.21 15.60
CA ALA A 496 -43.63 7.12 16.25
C ALA A 496 -43.33 7.09 17.75
N ASP A 497 -44.38 7.02 18.57
CA ASP A 497 -44.31 6.82 20.01
C ASP A 497 -45.48 5.91 20.43
N PRO A 498 -45.35 5.09 21.50
CA PRO A 498 -46.46 4.31 22.02
C PRO A 498 -47.70 5.14 22.38
N ASN A 499 -47.53 6.43 22.71
CA ASN A 499 -48.62 7.33 23.03
C ASN A 499 -49.19 8.01 21.76
N ALA A 500 -50.31 7.49 21.25
CA ALA A 500 -50.97 8.02 20.05
C ALA A 500 -51.42 9.49 20.20
N GLU A 501 -51.82 9.93 21.39
CA GLU A 501 -52.23 11.32 21.67
C GLU A 501 -51.03 12.28 21.59
N LEU A 502 -49.87 11.82 22.06
CA LEU A 502 -48.62 12.56 21.94
C LEU A 502 -48.22 12.74 20.47
N VAL A 503 -48.40 11.70 19.65
CA VAL A 503 -48.09 11.74 18.22
C VAL A 503 -49.00 12.72 17.49
N GLN A 504 -50.30 12.68 17.80
CA GLN A 504 -51.28 13.61 17.23
C GLN A 504 -51.01 15.06 17.63
N TYR A 505 -50.68 15.31 18.91
CA TYR A 505 -50.33 16.64 19.40
C TYR A 505 -49.04 17.17 18.74
N ALA A 506 -48.00 16.35 18.67
CA ALA A 506 -46.76 16.73 18.00
C ALA A 506 -46.96 16.97 16.50
N ALA A 507 -47.80 16.19 15.82
CA ALA A 507 -48.13 16.42 14.41
C ALA A 507 -48.96 17.70 14.20
N ALA A 508 -49.85 18.05 15.13
CA ALA A 508 -50.58 19.32 15.10
C ALA A 508 -49.64 20.52 15.32
N MET A 509 -48.72 20.42 16.28
CA MET A 509 -47.67 21.40 16.50
C MET A 509 -46.77 21.58 15.28
N SER A 510 -46.30 20.47 14.69
CA SER A 510 -45.47 20.51 13.48
C SER A 510 -46.20 21.20 12.34
N ARG A 511 -47.45 20.80 12.04
CA ARG A 511 -48.26 21.45 11.00
C ARG A 511 -48.43 22.94 11.23
N LYS A 512 -48.62 23.37 12.49
CA LYS A 512 -48.74 24.79 12.82
C LYS A 512 -47.46 25.58 12.53
N ILE A 513 -46.30 24.97 12.75
CA ILE A 513 -45.00 25.57 12.43
C ILE A 513 -44.75 25.56 10.91
N GLU A 514 -45.12 24.49 10.21
CA GLU A 514 -44.95 24.36 8.75
C GLU A 514 -45.85 25.34 7.98
N MET A 515 -47.05 25.64 8.49
CA MET A 515 -47.98 26.63 7.93
C MET A 515 -47.61 28.09 8.24
N ASN A 516 -46.43 28.34 8.80
CA ASN A 516 -46.03 29.67 9.24
C ASN A 516 -45.78 30.62 8.05
N MET A 517 -46.50 31.75 8.04
CA MET A 517 -46.34 32.81 7.02
C MET A 517 -45.08 33.67 7.21
N THR A 518 -44.35 33.56 8.32
CA THR A 518 -43.09 34.32 8.56
C THR A 518 -41.86 33.66 7.92
N PHE A 519 -42.03 32.80 6.92
CA PHE A 519 -40.91 32.14 6.23
C PHE A 519 -39.97 33.13 5.54
N ASP A 520 -40.47 34.31 5.16
CA ASP A 520 -39.69 35.33 4.45
C ASP A 520 -38.45 35.80 5.22
N THR A 521 -38.48 35.82 6.56
CA THR A 521 -37.31 36.20 7.38
C THR A 521 -36.22 35.12 7.39
N VAL A 522 -36.61 33.86 7.18
CA VAL A 522 -35.70 32.71 7.18
C VAL A 522 -35.14 32.44 5.78
N ARG A 523 -35.89 32.79 4.73
CA ARG A 523 -35.55 32.56 3.33
C ARG A 523 -34.17 33.08 2.92
N GLU A 524 -33.80 34.27 3.38
CA GLU A 524 -32.50 34.85 3.02
C GLU A 524 -31.34 34.27 3.82
N LEU A 525 -31.61 33.72 5.00
CA LEU A 525 -30.62 33.01 5.81
C LEU A 525 -30.35 31.59 5.27
N VAL A 526 -31.35 30.95 4.68
CA VAL A 526 -31.29 29.60 4.08
C VAL A 526 -30.48 29.56 2.77
N LYS A 527 -30.27 30.70 2.12
CA LYS A 527 -29.36 30.81 0.96
C LYS A 527 -27.90 30.54 1.34
N GLN A 528 -27.54 30.73 2.61
CA GLN A 528 -26.20 30.44 3.12
C GLN A 528 -26.07 28.95 3.43
N THR A 529 -24.84 28.42 3.35
CA THR A 529 -24.59 27.02 3.69
C THR A 529 -24.92 26.75 5.15
N HIS A 530 -25.95 25.94 5.39
CA HIS A 530 -26.41 25.54 6.71
C HIS A 530 -26.53 24.02 6.85
N ALA A 531 -26.39 23.51 8.06
CA ALA A 531 -26.78 22.14 8.41
C ALA A 531 -28.27 22.09 8.79
N GLN A 532 -28.90 20.91 8.69
CA GLN A 532 -30.28 20.71 9.16
C GLN A 532 -30.29 20.64 10.69
N PRO A 533 -30.85 21.63 11.41
CA PRO A 533 -30.81 21.63 12.86
C PRO A 533 -31.83 20.64 13.45
N VAL A 534 -31.44 20.00 14.54
CA VAL A 534 -32.32 19.12 15.33
C VAL A 534 -32.71 19.86 16.59
N VAL A 535 -33.99 20.16 16.74
CA VAL A 535 -34.50 21.06 17.80
C VAL A 535 -35.51 20.31 18.67
N THR A 536 -35.37 20.46 19.98
CA THR A 536 -36.32 19.98 20.99
C THR A 536 -37.09 21.15 21.58
N VAL A 537 -38.40 21.13 21.45
CA VAL A 537 -39.30 22.15 22.01
C VAL A 537 -40.08 21.54 23.17
N ALA A 538 -39.97 22.13 24.35
CA ALA A 538 -40.74 21.75 25.52
C ALA A 538 -42.01 22.60 25.61
N VAL A 539 -43.17 21.97 25.61
CA VAL A 539 -44.50 22.61 25.67
C VAL A 539 -45.20 22.17 26.94
N ARG A 540 -45.84 23.09 27.66
CA ARG A 540 -46.64 22.83 28.86
C ARG A 540 -48.06 22.41 28.52
N ALA A 541 -48.77 21.82 29.47
CA ALA A 541 -50.16 21.42 29.30
C ALA A 541 -51.12 22.56 28.90
N ASP A 542 -50.76 23.82 29.22
CA ASP A 542 -51.51 25.02 28.80
C ASP A 542 -51.22 25.46 27.36
N GLY A 543 -50.28 24.81 26.66
CA GLY A 543 -49.84 25.13 25.31
C GLY A 543 -48.74 26.19 25.23
N SER A 544 -48.23 26.67 26.36
CA SER A 544 -47.09 27.59 26.41
C SER A 544 -45.77 26.85 26.17
N VAL A 545 -44.81 27.51 25.53
CA VAL A 545 -43.46 26.95 25.32
C VAL A 545 -42.63 27.22 26.57
N GLU A 546 -42.11 26.15 27.20
CA GLU A 546 -41.23 26.24 28.36
C GLU A 546 -39.79 26.53 27.97
N LYS A 547 -39.25 25.81 26.97
CA LYS A 547 -37.87 25.97 26.49
C LYS A 547 -37.70 25.41 25.07
N VAL A 548 -36.74 25.96 24.34
CA VAL A 548 -36.30 25.47 23.02
C VAL A 548 -34.81 25.15 23.11
N THR A 549 -34.45 23.89 22.85
CA THR A 549 -33.07 23.39 22.94
C THR A 549 -32.61 22.83 21.60
N PHE A 550 -31.40 23.16 21.17
CA PHE A 550 -30.79 22.63 19.94
C PHE A 550 -29.91 21.44 20.28
N VAL A 551 -30.21 20.27 19.69
CA VAL A 551 -29.38 19.05 19.77
C VAL A 551 -28.29 19.09 18.72
N VAL A 552 -28.63 19.59 17.53
CA VAL A 552 -27.69 19.93 16.45
C VAL A 552 -28.06 21.34 15.99
N SER A 553 -27.11 22.27 16.06
CA SER A 553 -27.27 23.65 15.56
C SER A 553 -27.19 23.67 14.04
N SER A 554 -27.80 24.68 13.41
CA SER A 554 -27.73 24.87 11.95
C SER A 554 -26.35 25.34 11.47
N GLY A 555 -25.45 25.73 12.39
CA GLY A 555 -24.16 26.35 12.09
C GLY A 555 -24.23 27.85 11.79
N LEU A 556 -25.44 28.41 11.69
CA LEU A 556 -25.68 29.84 11.50
C LEU A 556 -26.45 30.40 12.71
N PRO A 557 -25.80 31.21 13.58
CA PRO A 557 -26.45 31.76 14.77
C PRO A 557 -27.72 32.57 14.47
N ALA A 558 -27.73 33.28 13.34
CA ALA A 558 -28.90 34.05 12.88
C ALA A 558 -30.08 33.14 12.53
N LEU A 559 -29.82 31.95 11.96
CA LEU A 559 -30.85 30.97 11.62
C LEU A 559 -31.38 30.27 12.86
N ASP A 560 -30.51 29.91 13.81
CA ASP A 560 -30.92 29.35 15.10
C ASP A 560 -31.81 30.33 15.89
N GLU A 561 -31.50 31.63 15.85
CA GLU A 561 -32.35 32.65 16.48
C GLU A 561 -33.69 32.81 15.76
N ALA A 562 -33.68 32.78 14.43
CA ALA A 562 -34.90 32.81 13.64
C ALA A 562 -35.80 31.59 13.95
N ILE A 563 -35.24 30.40 14.19
CA ILE A 563 -35.99 29.22 14.63
C ILE A 563 -36.66 29.46 15.99
N ARG A 564 -35.95 30.03 16.97
CA ARG A 564 -36.54 30.39 18.27
C ARG A 564 -37.69 31.38 18.10
N GLN A 565 -37.51 32.38 17.23
CA GLN A 565 -38.53 33.38 16.93
C GLN A 565 -39.76 32.75 16.24
N VAL A 566 -39.56 31.83 15.30
CA VAL A 566 -40.65 31.08 14.65
C VAL A 566 -41.43 30.27 15.69
N VAL A 567 -40.75 29.52 16.57
CA VAL A 567 -41.42 28.74 17.62
C VAL A 567 -42.20 29.65 18.59
N ALA A 568 -41.61 30.77 18.99
CA ALA A 568 -42.28 31.73 19.87
C ALA A 568 -43.48 32.40 19.20
N SER A 569 -43.38 32.75 17.91
CA SER A 569 -44.45 33.42 17.16
C SER A 569 -45.71 32.57 16.99
N GLN A 570 -45.55 31.24 16.97
CA GLN A 570 -46.64 30.29 16.82
C GLN A 570 -47.20 29.79 18.16
N ALA A 571 -46.58 30.18 19.28
CA ALA A 571 -47.12 29.91 20.60
C ALA A 571 -48.37 30.79 20.86
N PRO A 572 -49.41 30.27 21.55
CA PRO A 572 -49.48 28.95 22.17
C PRO A 572 -49.88 27.83 21.18
N TYR A 573 -49.38 26.60 21.39
CA TYR A 573 -49.61 25.43 20.53
C TYR A 573 -50.89 24.64 20.84
N GLY A 574 -51.85 25.27 21.52
CA GLY A 574 -53.08 24.63 22.00
C GLY A 574 -52.84 23.81 23.26
N ARG A 575 -53.87 23.73 24.11
CA ARG A 575 -53.82 22.96 25.37
C ARG A 575 -53.74 21.46 25.09
N PHE A 576 -53.11 20.71 25.97
CA PHE A 576 -53.04 19.25 25.86
C PHE A 576 -54.44 18.62 25.92
N PRO A 577 -54.74 17.63 25.07
CA PRO A 577 -55.93 16.80 25.23
C PRO A 577 -55.98 16.18 26.64
N PRO A 578 -57.16 15.96 27.23
CA PRO A 578 -57.28 15.45 28.60
C PRO A 578 -56.50 14.16 28.86
N ALA A 579 -56.45 13.25 27.87
CA ALA A 579 -55.69 12.02 27.94
C ALA A 579 -54.17 12.24 28.07
N LEU A 580 -53.65 13.28 27.41
CA LEU A 580 -52.23 13.65 27.46
C LEU A 580 -51.91 14.46 28.72
N ALA A 581 -52.77 15.40 29.10
CA ALA A 581 -52.63 16.21 30.31
C ALA A 581 -52.64 15.39 31.61
N ASN A 582 -53.34 14.24 31.60
CA ASN A 582 -53.33 13.31 32.74
C ASN A 582 -51.97 12.62 32.95
N GLN A 583 -51.20 12.44 31.88
CA GLN A 583 -49.94 11.70 31.91
C GLN A 583 -48.73 12.63 32.03
N TYR A 584 -48.79 13.79 31.37
CA TYR A 584 -47.69 14.74 31.32
C TYR A 584 -48.17 16.17 31.53
N ASP A 585 -47.44 16.88 32.38
CA ASP A 585 -47.62 18.31 32.59
C ASP A 585 -46.73 19.13 31.62
N VAL A 586 -45.65 18.51 31.12
CA VAL A 586 -44.74 19.08 30.10
C VAL A 586 -44.32 17.98 29.11
N VAL A 587 -44.33 18.28 27.82
CA VAL A 587 -43.86 17.38 26.76
C VAL A 587 -42.69 18.03 26.02
N GLU A 588 -41.61 17.28 25.78
CA GLU A 588 -40.51 17.71 24.92
C GLU A 588 -40.54 16.96 23.57
N ILE A 589 -40.68 17.72 22.47
CA ILE A 589 -40.82 17.18 21.11
C ILE A 589 -39.55 17.51 20.32
N ARG A 590 -38.85 16.48 19.83
CA ARG A 590 -37.65 16.64 18.98
C ARG A 590 -37.96 16.38 17.51
N ARG A 591 -37.58 17.33 16.65
CA ARG A 591 -37.75 17.27 15.19
C ARG A 591 -36.49 17.75 14.48
N THR A 592 -36.25 17.20 13.30
CA THR A 592 -35.27 17.73 12.36
C THR A 592 -35.93 18.82 11.53
N TRP A 593 -35.32 20.00 11.47
CA TRP A 593 -35.84 21.13 10.70
C TRP A 593 -35.17 21.14 9.33
N ILE A 594 -36.00 21.15 8.30
CA ILE A 594 -35.57 21.23 6.90
C ILE A 594 -36.12 22.52 6.33
N PHE A 595 -35.24 23.32 5.75
CA PHE A 595 -35.59 24.57 5.09
C PHE A 595 -35.46 24.39 3.57
N ASP A 596 -36.58 24.47 2.86
CA ASP A 596 -36.61 24.42 1.40
C ASP A 596 -37.38 25.61 0.80
N MET A 597 -38.49 25.38 0.10
CA MET A 597 -39.47 26.42 -0.25
C MET A 597 -40.37 26.79 0.93
N ALA A 598 -40.38 25.96 1.98
CA ALA A 598 -41.07 26.19 3.25
C ALA A 598 -40.28 25.56 4.42
N ILE A 599 -40.79 25.70 5.65
CA ILE A 599 -40.26 24.98 6.81
C ILE A 599 -40.93 23.61 6.84
N ARG A 600 -40.15 22.53 6.92
CA ARG A 600 -40.62 21.15 7.13
C ARG A 600 -39.98 20.54 8.37
N LEU A 601 -40.77 19.77 9.12
CA LEU A 601 -40.35 19.10 10.36
C LEU A 601 -40.41 17.58 10.19
N GLU A 602 -39.26 16.90 10.32
CA GLU A 602 -39.15 15.44 10.19
C GLU A 602 -38.99 14.68 11.49
#